data_AF-A0A1G6NX87-F1
#
_entry.id   AF-A0A1G6NX87-F1
#
_cell.length_a   1.000
_cell.length_b   1.000
_cell.length_c   1.000
_cell.angle_alpha   90.00
_cell.angle_beta   90.00
_cell.angle_gamma   90.00
#
_symmetry.space_group_name_H-M   'P 1'
#
loop_
_entity.id
_entity.type
_entity.pdbx_description
1 polymer ?
#
loop_
_entity_poly.entity_id
_entity_poly.type
_entity_poly.pdbx_seq_one_letter_code
_entity_poly.pdbx_strand_id
1 'polypeptide(L)' 'MLQFKKRGRLRKEEDERLLEHMDMLKQMLDYKRGILAHSVVIPEEVCMQKKRDEALYSMLLREARTRHQRVEGSPDC' A
#
# COMPACT_ATOMS: atom_id res chain seq x y z
N MET A 1 -2.48 31.10 -8.92
CA MET A 1 -3.30 29.93 -9.33
C MET A 1 -2.51 28.75 -9.92
N LEU A 2 -1.36 28.91 -10.59
CA LEU A 2 -0.62 27.76 -11.18
C LEU A 2 -0.04 26.75 -10.17
N GLN A 3 0.36 27.20 -8.97
CA GLN A 3 0.99 26.34 -7.97
C GLN A 3 0.02 25.31 -7.38
N PHE A 4 -1.27 25.65 -7.26
CA PHE A 4 -2.31 24.74 -6.77
C PHE A 4 -2.61 23.62 -7.78
N LYS A 5 -2.64 23.93 -9.08
CA LYS A 5 -2.79 22.93 -10.15
C LYS A 5 -1.63 21.92 -10.17
N LYS A 6 -0.39 22.40 -10.02
CA LYS A 6 0.80 21.52 -9.88
C LYS A 6 0.71 20.65 -8.63
N ARG A 7 0.25 21.20 -7.50
CA ARG A 7 0.05 20.45 -6.26
C ARG A 7 -1.04 19.37 -6.37
N GLY A 8 -2.17 19.67 -7.02
CA GLY A 8 -3.23 18.70 -7.26
C GLY A 8 -2.78 17.54 -8.15
N ARG A 9 -2.05 17.84 -9.22
CA ARG A 9 -1.46 16.83 -10.10
C ARG A 9 -0.45 15.95 -9.35
N LEU A 10 0.45 16.55 -8.58
CA LEU A 10 1.44 15.80 -7.79
C LEU A 10 0.78 14.86 -6.77
N ARG A 11 -0.30 15.32 -6.11
CA ARG A 11 -1.07 14.47 -5.19
C ARG A 11 -1.66 13.26 -5.91
N LYS A 12 -2.24 13.47 -7.09
CA LYS A 12 -2.79 12.38 -7.90
C LYS A 12 -1.72 11.36 -8.29
N GLU A 13 -0.56 11.82 -8.77
CA GLU A 13 0.57 10.96 -9.13
C GLU A 13 1.08 10.15 -7.92
N GLU A 14 1.15 10.76 -6.73
CA GLU A 14 1.58 10.07 -5.51
C GLU A 14 0.52 9.11 -4.93
N ASP A 15 -0.76 9.36 -5.17
CA ASP A 15 -1.83 8.43 -4.82
C ASP A 15 -1.86 7.22 -5.76
N GLU A 16 -1.65 7.43 -7.06
CA GLU A 16 -1.48 6.35 -8.04
C GLU A 16 -0.28 5.46 -7.67
N ARG A 17 0.88 6.05 -7.35
CA ARG A 17 2.07 5.31 -6.87
C ARG A 17 1.82 4.52 -5.59
N LEU A 18 1.05 5.08 -4.66
CA LEU A 18 0.69 4.39 -3.43
C LEU A 18 -0.14 3.14 -3.72
N LEU A 19 -1.12 3.23 -4.62
CA LEU A 19 -1.95 2.10 -5.02
C LEU A 19 -1.15 1.02 -5.73
N GLU A 20 -0.29 1.40 -6.69
CA GLU A 20 0.62 0.47 -7.37
C GLU A 20 1.50 -0.29 -6.38
N HIS A 21 2.06 0.42 -5.39
CA HIS A 21 2.89 -0.20 -4.36
C HIS A 21 2.11 -1.17 -3.47
N MET A 22 0.86 -0.83 -3.12
CA MET A 22 -0.02 -1.71 -2.36
C MET A 22 -0.38 -2.98 -3.14
N ASP A 23 -0.65 -2.87 -4.44
CA ASP A 23 -0.97 -4.02 -5.29
C ASP A 23 0.23 -4.97 -5.42
N MET A 24 1.44 -4.43 -5.60
CA MET A 24 2.66 -5.25 -5.61
C MET A 24 2.86 -5.99 -4.27
N LEU A 25 2.73 -5.29 -3.14
CA LEU A 25 2.87 -5.89 -1.81
C LEU A 25 1.82 -6.99 -1.57
N LYS A 26 0.58 -6.76 -2.01
CA LYS A 26 -0.49 -7.74 -1.92
C LYS A 26 -0.17 -9.00 -2.70
N GLN A 27 0.27 -8.87 -3.95
CA GLN A 27 0.68 -10.01 -4.79
C GLN A 27 1.83 -10.79 -4.15
N MET A 28 2.84 -10.09 -3.60
CA MET A 28 3.95 -10.73 -2.89
C MET A 28 3.48 -11.50 -1.64
N LEU A 29 2.58 -10.92 -0.86
CA LEU A 29 2.01 -11.56 0.32
C LEU A 29 1.20 -12.81 -0.05
N ASP A 30 0.38 -12.74 -1.09
CA ASP A 30 -0.43 -13.86 -1.56
C ASP A 30 0.46 -15.00 -2.09
N TYR A 31 1.52 -14.67 -2.83
CA TYR A 31 2.52 -15.64 -3.27
C TYR A 31 3.22 -16.32 -2.09
N LYS A 32 3.72 -15.53 -1.12
CA LYS A 32 4.36 -16.06 0.09
C LYS A 32 3.39 -16.93 0.91
N ARG A 33 2.13 -16.52 1.02
CA ARG A 33 1.08 -17.33 1.68
C ARG A 33 0.92 -18.69 0.99
N GLY A 34 0.90 -18.73 -0.34
CA GLY A 34 0.85 -19.96 -1.11
C GLY A 34 2.02 -20.90 -0.81
N ILE A 35 3.26 -20.38 -0.85
CA ILE A 35 4.45 -21.19 -0.53
C ILE A 35 4.38 -21.74 0.90
N LEU A 36 4.03 -20.89 1.86
CA LEU A 36 4.00 -21.27 3.28
C LEU A 36 2.92 -22.31 3.57
N ALA A 37 1.79 -22.29 2.86
CA ALA A 37 0.72 -23.28 3.03
C ALA A 37 1.15 -24.70 2.64
N HIS A 38 2.16 -24.84 1.78
CA HIS A 38 2.64 -26.13 1.27
C HIS A 38 4.01 -26.56 1.84
N SER A 39 4.61 -25.75 2.73
CA SER A 39 5.96 -26.00 3.24
C SER A 39 5.92 -26.70 4.61
N VAL A 40 6.58 -27.85 4.73
CA VAL A 40 6.66 -28.63 5.99
C VAL A 40 7.63 -28.00 6.99
N VAL A 41 8.66 -27.29 6.52
CA VAL A 41 9.62 -26.53 7.34
C VAL A 41 9.82 -25.16 6.71
N ILE A 42 9.48 -24.11 7.43
CA ILE A 42 9.58 -22.73 6.96
C ILE A 42 10.74 -22.05 7.68
N PRO A 43 11.73 -21.46 6.96
CA PRO A 43 12.80 -20.70 7.59
C PRO A 43 12.24 -19.50 8.36
N GLU A 44 12.78 -19.24 9.56
CA GLU A 44 12.33 -18.13 10.42
C GLU A 44 12.42 -16.77 9.72
N GLU A 45 13.44 -16.56 8.89
CA GLU A 45 13.61 -15.35 8.08
C GLU A 45 12.42 -15.09 7.15
N VAL A 46 11.85 -16.14 6.55
CA VAL A 46 10.68 -16.02 5.66
C VAL A 46 9.43 -15.65 6.46
N CYS A 47 9.27 -16.22 7.66
CA CYS A 47 8.21 -15.83 8.59
C CYS A 47 8.33 -14.37 9.03
N MET A 48 9.54 -13.93 9.37
CA MET A 48 9.81 -12.55 9.78
C MET A 48 9.60 -11.56 8.62
N GLN A 49 10.03 -11.92 7.42
CA GLN A 49 9.79 -11.10 6.24
C GLN A 49 8.30 -10.98 5.93
N LYS A 50 7.53 -12.06 5.99
CA LYS A 50 6.08 -12.02 5.83
C LYS A 50 5.43 -11.05 6.83
N LYS A 51 5.78 -11.14 8.12
CA LYS A 51 5.23 -10.24 9.15
C LYS A 51 5.54 -8.77 8.87
N ARG A 52 6.76 -8.46 8.40
CA ARG A 52 7.16 -7.10 8.00
C ARG A 52 6.32 -6.61 6.83
N ASP A 53 6.14 -7.45 5.81
CA ASP A 53 5.35 -7.11 4.63
C ASP A 53 3.87 -6.89 4.99
N GLU A 54 3.29 -7.72 5.87
CA GLU A 54 1.92 -7.57 6.38
C GLU A 54 1.74 -6.25 7.16
N ALA A 55 2.70 -5.89 8.00
CA ALA A 55 2.69 -4.63 8.73
C ALA A 55 2.78 -3.42 7.79
N LEU A 56 3.67 -3.47 6.79
CA LEU A 56 3.83 -2.42 5.80
C LEU A 56 2.55 -2.24 4.97
N TYR A 57 1.97 -3.33 4.47
CA TYR A 57 0.71 -3.29 3.74
C TYR A 57 -0.42 -2.67 4.58
N SER A 58 -0.52 -3.06 5.85
CA SER A 58 -1.54 -2.51 6.77
C SER A 58 -1.36 -1.00 7.00
N MET A 59 -0.13 -0.54 7.13
CA MET A 59 0.20 0.88 7.28
C MET A 59 -0.20 1.67 6.02
N LEU A 60 0.17 1.17 4.83
CA LEU A 60 -0.15 1.82 3.55
C LEU A 60 -1.66 1.85 3.29
N LEU A 61 -2.38 0.78 3.64
CA LEU A 61 -3.84 0.73 3.56
C LEU A 61 -4.49 1.80 4.45
N ARG A 62 -3.96 2.01 5.66
CA ARG A 62 -4.44 3.08 6.55
C ARG A 62 -4.19 4.46 5.96
N GLU A 63 -3.02 4.68 5.35
CA GLU A 63 -2.70 5.93 4.68
C GLU A 63 -3.63 6.17 3.48
N ALA A 64 -3.82 5.18 2.61
CA ALA A 64 -4.72 5.28 1.46
C ALA A 64 -6.16 5.64 1.88
N ARG A 65 -6.68 5.03 2.95
CA ARG A 65 -7.99 5.38 3.53
C ARG A 65 -8.04 6.82 4.02
N THR A 66 -7.00 7.26 4.72
CA THR A 66 -6.90 8.63 5.25
C THR A 66 -6.88 9.66 4.11
N ARG A 67 -6.14 9.37 3.02
CA ARG A 67 -6.11 10.21 1.82
C ARG A 67 -7.46 10.26 1.12
N HIS A 68 -8.13 9.11 0.97
CA HIS A 68 -9.46 9.05 0.39
C HIS A 68 -10.48 9.88 1.17
N GLN A 69 -10.49 9.79 2.50
CA GLN A 69 -11.34 10.62 3.36
C GLN A 69 -11.06 12.12 3.24
N ARG A 70 -9.80 12.52 3.04
CA ARG A 70 -9.44 13.93 2.80
C ARG A 70 -9.97 14.44 1.45
N VAL A 71 -10.02 13.58 0.44
CA VAL A 71 -10.59 13.92 -0.87
C VAL A 71 -12.11 14.06 -0.77
N GLU A 72 -12.81 13.11 -0.13
CA GLU A 72 -14.27 13.18 0.03
C GLU A 72 -14.74 14.27 1.00
N GLY A 73 -13.92 14.62 2.00
CA GLY A 73 -14.21 15.71 2.95
C GLY A 73 -13.85 17.12 2.46
N SER A 74 -13.33 17.27 1.24
CA SER A 74 -13.01 18.57 0.63
C SER A 74 -14.12 18.96 -0.36
N PRO A 75 -15.08 19.82 0.01
CA PRO A 75 -15.95 20.44 -0.97
C PRO A 75 -15.09 21.41 -1.79
N ASP A 76 -14.91 21.10 -3.06
CA ASP A 76 -14.38 21.94 -4.12
C ASP A 76 -13.06 22.70 -3.86
N CYS A 77 -12.02 22.27 -4.58
CA CYS A 77 -10.89 23.11 -5.01
C CYS A 77 -10.40 22.69 -6.40
#